data_AF-A0AB74LFI4-F1
#
_entry.id   AF-A0AB74LFI4-F1
#
_cell.length_a   1.000
_cell.length_b   1.000
_cell.length_c   1.000
_cell.angle_alpha   90.00
_cell.angle_beta   90.00
_cell.angle_gamma   90.00
#
_symmetry.space_group_name_H-M   'P 1'
#
loop_
_entity.id
_entity.type
_entity.pdbx_description
1 polymer ?
#
loop_
_entity_poly.entity_id
_entity_poly.type
_entity_poly.pdbx_seq_one_letter_code
_entity_poly.pdbx_strand_id
1 'polypeptide(L)'
;MWDSVASDLFSAASAFQSVVWGLTVGSWIGSSAGLMVAAASPYVAWMSVTAGQAELTAAQVRVAAAAYETAYGLTVPPPVIAENRAELMILIATNLLGQNTPAIAVNEAEYGEMWAQDAAAMFGYAATAATATEALLPFEDAPLITNPGGLLEQAVAVEEAIDTAAANQLMNNVPQALQQLAQPTKSIWPFDQLSELWKAISPHLSPLSNIVSMLNNHVSMTNSGVSMASTL
;
A
#
# COMPACT_ATOMS: atom_id res chain seq x y z
N MET A 1 4.34 -14.77 -21.09
CA MET A 1 4.84 -13.50 -20.52
C MET A 1 4.30 -13.28 -19.12
N TRP A 2 2.98 -13.29 -18.90
CA TRP A 2 2.44 -13.14 -17.54
C TRP A 2 2.82 -14.29 -16.59
N ASP A 3 2.83 -15.54 -17.06
CA ASP A 3 3.28 -16.67 -16.22
C ASP A 3 4.76 -16.55 -15.80
N SER A 4 5.63 -16.02 -16.68
CA SER A 4 7.04 -15.81 -16.33
C SER A 4 7.20 -14.68 -15.32
N VAL A 5 6.43 -13.59 -15.46
CA VAL A 5 6.41 -12.49 -14.47
C VAL A 5 5.96 -13.00 -13.10
N ALA A 6 4.91 -13.82 -13.04
CA ALA A 6 4.47 -14.44 -11.79
C ALA A 6 5.57 -15.31 -11.17
N SER A 7 6.20 -16.18 -11.97
CA SER A 7 7.28 -17.05 -11.52
C SER A 7 8.50 -16.26 -11.00
N ASP A 8 8.88 -15.19 -11.70
CA ASP A 8 9.98 -14.31 -11.32
C ASP A 8 9.66 -13.57 -10.01
N LEU A 9 8.44 -13.07 -9.84
CA LEU A 9 8.00 -12.40 -8.61
C LEU A 9 7.96 -13.35 -7.41
N PHE A 10 7.44 -14.58 -7.56
CA PHE A 10 7.48 -15.58 -6.48
C PHE A 10 8.91 -15.97 -6.12
N SER A 11 9.78 -16.13 -7.11
CA SER A 11 11.19 -16.44 -6.90
C SER A 11 11.89 -15.29 -6.16
N ALA A 12 11.64 -14.04 -6.56
CA ALA A 12 12.16 -12.86 -5.89
C ALA A 12 11.61 -12.74 -4.45
N ALA A 13 10.33 -13.04 -4.22
CA ALA A 13 9.72 -12.97 -2.88
C ALA A 13 10.38 -13.97 -1.93
N SER A 14 10.61 -15.18 -2.43
CA SER A 14 11.29 -16.25 -1.70
C SER A 14 12.74 -15.88 -1.39
N ALA A 15 13.47 -15.29 -2.35
CA ALA A 15 14.83 -14.82 -2.15
C ALA A 15 14.89 -13.69 -1.10
N PHE A 16 13.96 -12.75 -1.16
CA PHE A 16 13.87 -11.64 -0.20
C PHE A 16 13.57 -12.16 1.21
N GLN A 17 12.60 -13.07 1.34
CA GLN A 17 12.27 -13.71 2.61
C GLN A 17 13.44 -14.51 3.18
N SER A 18 14.24 -15.16 2.34
CA SER A 18 15.46 -15.86 2.76
C SER A 18 16.49 -14.90 3.37
N VAL A 19 16.71 -13.74 2.75
CA VAL A 19 17.61 -12.70 3.29
C VAL A 19 17.07 -12.15 4.62
N VAL A 20 15.76 -11.88 4.70
CA VAL A 20 15.11 -11.42 5.93
C VAL A 20 15.22 -12.45 7.06
N TRP A 21 15.05 -13.74 6.77
CA TRP A 21 15.31 -14.82 7.74
C TRP A 21 16.77 -14.87 8.17
N GLY A 22 17.72 -14.62 7.28
CA GLY A 22 19.15 -14.53 7.62
C GLY A 22 19.45 -13.49 8.70
N LEU A 23 18.64 -12.42 8.80
CA LEU A 23 18.79 -11.38 9.83
C LEU A 23 18.31 -11.82 11.22
N THR A 24 17.40 -12.79 11.31
CA THR A 24 16.88 -13.27 12.59
C THR A 24 17.69 -14.43 13.17
N VAL A 25 18.44 -15.17 12.34
CA VAL A 25 19.27 -16.31 12.76
C VAL A 25 20.79 -16.08 12.63
N GLY A 26 21.19 -14.94 12.06
CA GLY A 26 22.59 -14.59 11.79
C GLY A 26 23.35 -14.04 12.99
N SER A 27 24.57 -13.55 12.76
CA SER A 27 25.43 -12.99 13.82
C SER A 27 25.01 -11.59 14.31
N TRP A 28 24.11 -10.91 13.59
CA TRP A 28 23.64 -9.56 13.91
C TRP A 28 22.19 -9.59 14.42
N ILE A 29 21.98 -10.26 15.55
CA ILE A 29 20.68 -10.37 16.22
C ILE A 29 20.51 -9.22 17.22
N GLY A 30 19.36 -8.57 17.19
CA GLY A 30 19.01 -7.48 18.13
C GLY A 30 17.75 -6.73 17.70
N SER A 31 17.34 -5.72 18.49
CA SER A 31 16.13 -4.93 18.25
C SER A 31 16.11 -4.27 16.86
N SER A 32 17.26 -3.87 16.32
CA SER A 32 17.40 -3.30 14.98
C SER A 32 17.08 -4.31 13.87
N ALA A 33 17.55 -5.56 13.99
CA ALA A 33 17.24 -6.62 13.04
C ALA A 33 15.73 -6.97 13.06
N GLY A 34 15.11 -6.97 14.24
CA GLY A 34 13.66 -7.16 14.38
C GLY A 34 12.85 -6.05 13.71
N LEU A 35 13.27 -4.79 13.84
CA LEU A 35 12.62 -3.65 13.17
C LEU A 35 12.77 -3.74 11.64
N MET A 36 13.93 -4.16 11.13
CA MET A 36 14.13 -4.36 9.68
C MET A 36 13.23 -5.47 9.11
N VAL A 37 13.08 -6.58 9.83
CA VAL A 37 12.15 -7.67 9.46
C VAL A 37 10.70 -7.19 9.42
N ALA A 38 10.28 -6.43 10.44
CA ALA A 38 8.94 -5.86 10.50
C ALA A 38 8.67 -4.90 9.34
N ALA A 39 9.66 -4.06 8.98
CA ALA A 39 9.55 -3.12 7.89
C ALA A 39 9.53 -3.80 6.49
N ALA A 40 10.24 -4.91 6.33
CA ALA A 40 10.30 -5.68 5.08
C ALA A 40 9.05 -6.55 4.82
N SER A 41 8.34 -6.95 5.87
CA SER A 41 7.23 -7.92 5.78
C SER A 41 6.10 -7.49 4.83
N PRO A 42 5.61 -6.24 4.85
CA PRO A 42 4.56 -5.78 3.91
C PRO A 42 4.99 -5.87 2.44
N TYR A 43 6.27 -5.66 2.13
CA TYR A 43 6.78 -5.71 0.77
C TYR A 43 6.82 -7.13 0.20
N VAL A 44 7.24 -8.12 1.02
CA VAL A 44 7.19 -9.55 0.63
C VAL A 44 5.76 -10.02 0.40
N ALA A 45 4.83 -9.57 1.25
CA ALA A 45 3.41 -9.87 1.09
C ALA A 45 2.86 -9.25 -0.21
N TRP A 46 3.17 -7.98 -0.47
CA TRP A 46 2.81 -7.30 -1.72
C TRP A 46 3.33 -8.06 -2.94
N MET A 47 4.62 -8.42 -2.99
CA MET A 47 5.20 -9.18 -4.11
C MET A 47 4.46 -10.50 -4.37
N SER A 48 4.09 -11.22 -3.31
CA SER A 48 3.36 -12.50 -3.43
C SER A 48 1.94 -12.30 -3.97
N VAL A 49 1.26 -11.23 -3.55
CA VAL A 49 -0.07 -10.86 -4.08
C VAL A 49 0.02 -10.44 -5.54
N THR A 50 1.00 -9.60 -5.90
CA THR A 50 1.26 -9.18 -7.29
C THR A 50 1.58 -10.37 -8.18
N ALA A 51 2.34 -11.36 -7.68
CA ALA A 51 2.61 -12.59 -8.40
C ALA A 51 1.32 -13.38 -8.71
N GLY A 52 0.44 -13.54 -7.72
CA GLY A 52 -0.87 -14.19 -7.93
C GLY A 52 -1.78 -13.41 -8.90
N GLN A 53 -1.76 -12.08 -8.86
CA GLN A 53 -2.46 -11.24 -9.84
C GLN A 53 -1.91 -11.43 -11.26
N ALA A 54 -0.60 -11.59 -11.42
CA ALA A 54 0.01 -11.91 -12.71
C ALA A 54 -0.41 -13.29 -13.24
N GLU A 55 -0.51 -14.31 -12.38
CA GLU A 55 -1.05 -15.64 -12.77
C GLU A 55 -2.50 -15.54 -13.22
N LEU A 56 -3.33 -14.82 -12.45
CA LEU A 56 -4.72 -14.59 -12.81
C LEU A 56 -4.82 -13.89 -14.17
N THR A 57 -3.99 -12.88 -14.41
CA THR A 57 -3.91 -12.19 -15.70
C THR A 57 -3.57 -13.15 -16.84
N ALA A 58 -2.61 -14.05 -16.62
CA ALA A 58 -2.26 -15.07 -17.61
C ALA A 58 -3.45 -16.00 -17.92
N ALA A 59 -4.22 -16.42 -16.90
CA ALA A 59 -5.41 -17.23 -17.08
C ALA A 59 -6.50 -16.49 -17.86
N GLN A 60 -6.80 -15.23 -17.52
CA GLN A 60 -7.85 -14.45 -18.18
C GLN A 60 -7.53 -14.14 -19.64
N VAL A 61 -6.26 -13.89 -19.98
CA VAL A 61 -5.83 -13.73 -21.38
C VAL A 61 -6.10 -15.00 -22.20
N ARG A 62 -5.90 -16.19 -21.61
CA ARG A 62 -6.23 -17.46 -22.28
C ARG A 62 -7.74 -17.63 -22.49
N VAL A 63 -8.55 -17.22 -21.51
CA VAL A 63 -10.02 -17.23 -21.64
C VAL A 63 -10.46 -16.29 -22.77
N ALA A 64 -9.92 -15.07 -22.82
CA ALA A 64 -10.22 -14.12 -23.89
C ALA A 64 -9.80 -14.64 -25.28
N ALA A 65 -8.63 -15.29 -25.38
CA ALA A 65 -8.18 -15.93 -26.62
C ALA A 65 -9.13 -17.07 -27.05
N ALA A 66 -9.54 -17.94 -26.12
CA ALA A 66 -10.49 -18.99 -26.41
C ALA A 66 -11.87 -18.45 -26.84
N ALA A 67 -12.31 -17.34 -26.27
CA ALA A 67 -13.53 -16.66 -26.68
C ALA A 67 -13.43 -16.14 -28.13
N TYR A 68 -12.29 -15.56 -28.51
CA TYR A 68 -12.03 -15.13 -29.89
C TYR A 68 -12.08 -16.30 -30.87
N GLU A 69 -11.37 -17.40 -30.58
CA GLU A 69 -11.36 -18.59 -31.46
C GLU A 69 -12.75 -19.21 -31.61
N THR A 70 -13.54 -19.22 -30.53
CA THR A 70 -14.93 -19.68 -30.56
C THR A 70 -15.78 -18.79 -31.47
N ALA A 71 -15.67 -17.48 -31.32
CA ALA A 71 -16.43 -16.52 -32.10
C ALA A 71 -16.03 -16.55 -33.59
N TYR A 72 -14.74 -16.70 -33.86
CA TYR A 72 -14.21 -16.89 -35.20
C TYR A 72 -14.77 -18.17 -35.85
N GLY A 73 -14.79 -19.29 -35.12
CA GLY A 73 -15.34 -20.55 -35.62
C GLY A 73 -16.86 -20.55 -35.82
N LEU A 74 -17.58 -19.70 -35.09
CA LEU A 74 -19.04 -19.54 -35.22
C LEU A 74 -19.44 -18.51 -36.28
N THR A 75 -18.55 -17.59 -36.65
CA THR A 75 -18.86 -16.56 -37.66
C THR A 75 -19.01 -17.20 -39.03
N VAL A 76 -20.07 -16.83 -39.74
CA VAL A 76 -20.39 -17.35 -41.05
C VAL A 76 -19.30 -16.93 -42.06
N PRO A 77 -18.74 -17.87 -42.85
CA PRO A 77 -17.73 -17.53 -43.84
C PRO A 77 -18.29 -16.59 -44.92
N PRO A 78 -17.56 -15.51 -45.30
CA PRO A 78 -18.02 -14.57 -46.33
C PRO A 78 -18.43 -15.20 -47.67
N PRO A 79 -17.79 -16.29 -48.17
CA PRO A 79 -18.22 -16.95 -49.39
C PRO A 79 -19.65 -17.52 -49.32
N VAL A 80 -20.08 -18.02 -48.17
CA VAL A 80 -21.45 -18.58 -47.98
C VAL A 80 -22.48 -17.46 -48.07
N ILE A 81 -22.17 -16.31 -47.46
CA ILE A 81 -23.01 -15.11 -47.56
C ILE A 81 -23.09 -14.66 -49.03
N ALA A 82 -21.95 -14.61 -49.72
CA ALA A 82 -21.90 -14.20 -51.13
C ALA A 82 -22.71 -15.13 -52.05
N GLU A 83 -22.68 -16.44 -51.80
CA GLU A 83 -23.50 -17.42 -52.52
C GLU A 83 -24.99 -17.16 -52.34
N ASN A 84 -25.46 -16.99 -51.11
CA ASN A 84 -26.86 -16.64 -50.81
C ASN A 84 -27.27 -15.34 -51.53
N ARG A 85 -26.42 -14.30 -51.49
CA ARG A 85 -26.69 -13.02 -52.19
C ARG A 85 -26.72 -13.17 -53.71
N ALA A 86 -25.89 -14.03 -54.28
CA ALA A 86 -25.88 -14.30 -55.71
C ALA A 86 -27.14 -15.07 -56.15
N GLU A 87 -27.56 -16.07 -55.37
CA GLU A 87 -28.78 -16.82 -55.62
C GLU A 87 -30.02 -15.92 -55.55
N LEU A 88 -30.10 -15.02 -54.56
CA LEU A 88 -31.19 -14.04 -54.46
C LEU A 88 -31.33 -13.21 -55.74
N MET A 89 -30.21 -12.73 -56.30
CA MET A 89 -30.21 -11.96 -57.55
C MET A 89 -30.76 -12.77 -58.72
N ILE A 90 -30.44 -14.07 -58.81
CA ILE A 90 -30.95 -14.97 -59.85
C ILE A 90 -32.46 -15.21 -59.67
N LEU A 91 -32.90 -15.48 -58.43
CA LEU A 91 -34.31 -15.72 -58.11
C LEU A 91 -35.16 -14.50 -58.45
N ILE A 92 -34.70 -13.29 -58.11
CA ILE A 92 -35.35 -12.03 -58.46
C ILE A 92 -35.40 -11.84 -59.98
N ALA A 93 -34.26 -12.02 -60.67
CA ALA A 93 -34.19 -11.84 -62.12
C ALA A 93 -35.12 -12.79 -62.90
N THR A 94 -35.40 -13.97 -62.35
CA THR A 94 -36.28 -14.98 -62.95
C THR A 94 -37.72 -14.94 -62.41
N ASN A 95 -38.05 -14.04 -61.48
CA ASN A 95 -39.38 -13.95 -60.86
C ASN A 95 -40.44 -13.24 -61.72
N LEU A 96 -40.46 -13.48 -63.04
CA LEU A 96 -41.29 -12.71 -63.97
C LEU A 96 -42.80 -12.88 -63.73
N LEU A 97 -43.21 -14.05 -63.24
CA LEU A 97 -44.61 -14.40 -62.95
C LEU A 97 -44.91 -14.50 -61.44
N GLY A 98 -43.97 -14.10 -60.57
CA GLY A 98 -44.13 -14.22 -59.12
C GLY A 98 -43.96 -15.64 -58.55
N GLN A 99 -43.64 -16.65 -59.38
CA GLN A 99 -43.50 -18.04 -58.95
C GLN A 99 -42.34 -18.28 -57.98
N ASN A 100 -41.28 -17.48 -58.06
CA ASN A 100 -40.10 -17.59 -57.20
C ASN A 100 -40.27 -16.87 -55.86
N THR A 101 -41.39 -16.19 -55.63
CA THR A 101 -41.63 -15.44 -54.38
C THR A 101 -41.42 -16.30 -53.11
N PRO A 102 -41.89 -17.56 -53.04
CA PRO A 102 -41.60 -18.41 -51.87
C PRO A 102 -40.10 -18.73 -51.73
N ALA A 103 -39.38 -18.97 -52.82
CA ALA A 103 -37.95 -19.27 -52.79
C ALA A 103 -37.11 -18.05 -52.37
N ILE A 104 -37.49 -16.84 -52.82
CA ILE A 104 -36.89 -15.58 -52.38
C ILE A 104 -37.05 -15.44 -50.86
N ALA A 105 -38.25 -15.68 -50.33
CA ALA A 105 -38.51 -15.57 -48.90
C ALA A 105 -37.68 -16.57 -48.07
N VAL A 106 -37.45 -17.79 -48.58
CA VAL A 106 -36.57 -18.78 -47.93
C VAL A 106 -35.11 -18.30 -47.95
N ASN A 107 -34.59 -17.86 -49.09
CA ASN A 107 -33.21 -17.38 -49.21
C ASN A 107 -32.96 -16.12 -48.34
N GLU A 108 -33.92 -15.20 -48.24
CA GLU A 108 -33.85 -14.07 -47.31
C GLU A 108 -33.91 -14.51 -45.84
N ALA A 109 -34.67 -15.55 -45.52
CA ALA A 109 -34.71 -16.13 -44.17
C ALA A 109 -33.36 -16.76 -43.79
N GLU A 110 -32.73 -17.52 -44.69
CA GLU A 110 -31.37 -18.06 -44.50
C GLU A 110 -30.34 -16.96 -44.26
N TYR A 111 -30.44 -15.84 -44.99
CA TYR A 111 -29.60 -14.67 -44.73
C TYR A 111 -29.85 -14.09 -43.33
N GLY A 112 -31.11 -14.04 -42.90
CA GLY A 112 -31.48 -13.63 -41.54
C GLY A 112 -30.92 -14.57 -40.47
N GLU A 113 -30.88 -15.87 -40.72
CA GLU A 113 -30.26 -16.86 -39.83
C GLU A 113 -28.73 -16.68 -39.73
N MET A 114 -28.05 -16.47 -40.87
CA MET A 114 -26.62 -16.15 -40.88
C MET A 114 -26.32 -14.88 -40.08
N TRP A 115 -27.13 -13.83 -40.23
CA TRP A 115 -27.00 -12.60 -39.46
C TRP A 115 -27.21 -12.83 -37.95
N ALA A 116 -28.22 -13.62 -37.57
CA ALA A 116 -28.49 -13.96 -36.19
C ALA A 116 -27.34 -14.78 -35.56
N GLN A 117 -26.76 -15.71 -36.32
CA GLN A 117 -25.59 -16.50 -35.90
C GLN A 117 -24.37 -15.60 -35.64
N ASP A 118 -24.05 -14.71 -36.56
CA ASP A 118 -22.92 -13.77 -36.40
C ASP A 118 -23.13 -12.83 -35.21
N ALA A 119 -24.37 -12.35 -35.03
CA ALA A 119 -24.72 -11.55 -33.86
C ALA A 119 -24.53 -12.35 -32.56
N ALA A 120 -25.01 -13.59 -32.50
CA ALA A 120 -24.84 -14.46 -31.34
C ALA A 120 -23.36 -14.74 -31.04
N ALA A 121 -22.54 -14.99 -32.07
CA ALA A 121 -21.10 -15.19 -31.93
C ALA A 121 -20.42 -13.97 -31.30
N MET A 122 -20.73 -12.77 -31.80
CA MET A 122 -20.12 -11.53 -31.30
C MET A 122 -20.62 -11.14 -29.91
N PHE A 123 -21.90 -11.38 -29.58
CA PHE A 123 -22.40 -11.16 -28.22
C PHE A 123 -21.78 -12.13 -27.21
N GLY A 124 -21.61 -13.39 -27.59
CA GLY A 124 -20.92 -14.39 -26.77
C GLY A 124 -19.46 -14.02 -26.51
N TYR A 125 -18.75 -13.56 -27.54
CA TYR A 125 -17.40 -13.01 -27.42
C TYR A 125 -17.36 -11.82 -26.47
N ALA A 126 -18.21 -10.81 -26.69
CA ALA A 126 -18.22 -9.59 -25.88
C ALA A 126 -18.52 -9.88 -24.40
N ALA A 127 -19.48 -10.77 -24.12
CA ALA A 127 -19.80 -11.18 -22.76
C ALA A 127 -18.62 -11.89 -22.08
N THR A 128 -18.00 -12.86 -22.77
CA THR A 128 -16.88 -13.62 -22.21
C THR A 128 -15.65 -12.74 -22.00
N ALA A 129 -15.35 -11.86 -22.96
CA ALA A 129 -14.26 -10.90 -22.87
C ALA A 129 -14.48 -9.90 -21.71
N ALA A 130 -15.71 -9.39 -21.55
CA ALA A 130 -16.06 -8.50 -20.43
C ALA A 130 -15.82 -9.20 -19.08
N THR A 131 -16.36 -10.40 -18.88
CA THR A 131 -16.16 -11.17 -17.64
C THR A 131 -14.67 -11.46 -17.39
N ALA A 132 -13.90 -11.81 -18.42
CA ALA A 132 -12.46 -12.04 -18.28
C ALA A 132 -11.71 -10.78 -17.82
N THR A 133 -12.10 -9.60 -18.32
CA THR A 133 -11.51 -8.31 -17.91
C THR A 133 -11.97 -7.84 -16.55
N GLU A 134 -13.23 -8.06 -16.16
CA GLU A 134 -13.77 -7.70 -14.85
C GLU A 134 -13.11 -8.47 -13.70
N ALA A 135 -12.60 -9.66 -13.98
CA ALA A 135 -11.84 -10.45 -13.01
C ALA A 135 -10.46 -9.85 -12.68
N LEU A 136 -9.97 -8.87 -13.45
CA LEU A 136 -8.64 -8.27 -13.26
C LEU A 136 -8.74 -7.00 -12.41
N LEU A 137 -8.12 -7.04 -11.24
CA LEU A 137 -7.97 -5.87 -10.38
C LEU A 137 -6.72 -5.06 -10.77
N PRO A 138 -6.74 -3.73 -10.60
CA PRO A 138 -5.54 -2.91 -10.71
C PRO A 138 -4.44 -3.40 -9.76
N PHE A 139 -3.19 -3.26 -10.21
CA PHE A 139 -2.04 -3.50 -9.36
C PHE A 139 -1.87 -2.34 -8.38
N GLU A 140 -1.64 -2.69 -7.11
CA GLU A 140 -1.34 -1.70 -6.07
C GLU A 140 0.15 -1.33 -6.09
N ASP A 141 0.45 -0.11 -5.67
CA ASP A 141 1.84 0.33 -5.54
C ASP A 141 2.55 -0.41 -4.40
N ALA A 142 3.86 -0.60 -4.56
CA ALA A 142 4.65 -1.30 -3.56
C ALA A 142 4.74 -0.48 -2.26
N PRO A 143 4.57 -1.10 -1.09
CA PRO A 143 4.70 -0.41 0.18
C PRO A 143 6.15 0.02 0.42
N LEU A 144 6.32 1.18 1.05
CA LEU A 144 7.64 1.68 1.44
C LEU A 144 8.21 0.81 2.58
N ILE A 145 9.47 0.41 2.44
CA ILE A 145 10.21 -0.36 3.47
C ILE A 145 10.90 0.59 4.47
N THR A 146 11.12 1.85 4.10
CA THR A 146 11.78 2.85 4.95
C THR A 146 10.80 3.94 5.36
N ASN A 147 10.74 4.26 6.65
CA ASN A 147 9.99 5.41 7.15
C ASN A 147 10.78 6.70 6.86
N PRO A 148 10.31 7.61 5.99
CA PRO A 148 10.99 8.88 5.72
C PRO A 148 11.10 9.80 6.95
N GLY A 149 10.27 9.60 7.98
CA GLY A 149 10.35 10.29 9.27
C GLY A 149 11.23 9.59 10.32
N GLY A 150 11.78 8.40 10.02
CA GLY A 150 12.49 7.58 11.01
C GLY A 150 13.75 8.23 11.60
N LEU A 151 14.39 9.14 10.85
CA LEU A 151 15.53 9.93 11.35
C LEU A 151 15.12 10.94 12.43
N LEU A 152 13.91 11.50 12.34
CA LEU A 152 13.38 12.42 13.35
C LEU A 152 12.97 11.67 14.61
N GLU A 153 12.31 10.52 14.46
CA GLU A 153 11.98 9.63 15.57
C GLU A 153 13.24 9.10 16.27
N GLN A 154 14.29 8.78 15.50
CA GLN A 154 15.59 8.40 16.04
C GLN A 154 16.24 9.55 16.81
N ALA A 155 16.17 10.79 16.31
CA ALA A 155 16.72 11.95 17.00
C ALA A 155 16.01 12.18 18.35
N VAL A 156 14.68 12.08 18.38
CA VAL A 156 13.88 12.19 19.61
C VAL A 156 14.21 11.07 20.59
N ALA A 157 14.34 9.82 20.12
CA ALA A 157 14.69 8.69 20.99
C ALA A 157 16.11 8.81 21.57
N VAL A 158 17.06 9.38 20.82
CA VAL A 158 18.42 9.67 21.32
C VAL A 158 18.37 10.77 22.39
N GLU A 159 17.57 11.81 22.19
CA GLU A 159 17.37 12.89 23.18
C GLU A 159 16.77 12.33 24.48
N GLU A 160 15.70 11.53 24.40
CA GLU A 160 15.06 10.90 25.56
C GLU A 160 16.00 9.94 26.32
N ALA A 161 16.87 9.22 25.59
CA ALA A 161 17.88 8.36 26.18
C ALA A 161 18.96 9.16 26.92
N ILE A 162 19.36 10.33 26.39
CA ILE A 162 20.30 11.25 27.05
C ILE A 162 19.68 11.80 28.33
N ASP A 163 18.42 12.24 28.28
CA ASP A 163 17.69 12.79 29.42
C ASP A 163 17.55 11.74 30.54
N THR A 164 17.21 10.51 30.17
CA THR A 164 17.12 9.37 31.10
C THR A 164 18.47 9.04 31.74
N ALA A 165 19.56 9.07 30.95
CA ALA A 165 20.91 8.87 31.47
C ALA A 165 21.32 9.98 32.45
N ALA A 166 21.01 11.24 32.14
CA ALA A 166 21.27 12.38 33.01
C ALA A 166 20.48 12.29 34.33
N ALA A 167 19.19 11.93 34.27
CA ALA A 167 18.35 11.71 35.44
C ALA A 167 18.91 10.60 36.34
N ASN A 168 19.36 9.49 35.76
CA ASN A 168 20.00 8.40 36.51
C ASN A 168 21.32 8.83 37.16
N GLN A 169 22.12 9.66 36.50
CA GLN A 169 23.34 10.21 37.10
C GLN A 169 23.03 11.10 38.31
N LEU A 170 22.03 11.99 38.20
CA LEU A 170 21.60 12.82 39.34
C LEU A 170 21.06 11.99 40.50
N MET A 171 20.21 11.01 40.20
CA MET A 171 19.63 10.11 41.21
C MET A 171 20.70 9.38 42.02
N ASN A 172 21.81 9.00 41.37
CA ASN A 172 22.92 8.29 42.03
C ASN A 172 23.88 9.23 42.78
N ASN A 173 24.12 10.43 42.25
CA ASN A 173 25.17 11.32 42.76
C ASN A 173 24.65 12.28 43.86
N VAL A 174 23.37 12.68 43.83
CA VAL A 174 22.78 13.60 44.82
C VAL A 174 22.74 13.00 46.24
N PRO A 175 22.30 11.74 46.46
CA PRO A 175 22.33 11.13 47.79
C PRO A 175 23.75 10.99 48.34
N GLN A 176 24.74 10.68 47.49
CA GLN A 176 26.14 10.58 47.87
C GLN A 176 26.72 11.93 48.30
N ALA A 177 26.38 13.01 47.59
CA ALA A 177 26.76 14.38 47.95
C ALA A 177 26.14 14.82 49.30
N LEU A 178 24.86 14.51 49.53
CA LEU A 178 24.18 14.82 50.78
C LEU A 178 24.75 14.03 51.98
N GLN A 179 25.16 12.78 51.78
CA GLN A 179 25.85 11.98 52.80
C GLN A 179 27.24 12.52 53.15
N GLN A 180 27.95 13.11 52.18
CA GLN A 180 29.23 13.78 52.43
C GLN A 180 29.04 15.11 53.18
N LEU A 181 27.93 15.82 52.95
CA LEU A 181 27.59 17.05 53.67
C LEU A 181 27.23 16.80 55.15
N ALA A 182 26.73 15.60 55.47
CA ALA A 182 26.39 15.20 56.84
C ALA A 182 27.62 14.80 57.69
N GLN A 183 28.84 14.80 57.14
CA GLN A 183 30.06 14.46 57.88
C GLN A 183 30.76 15.73 58.42
N PRO A 184 31.07 15.80 59.73
CA PRO A 184 31.63 16.99 60.34
C PRO A 184 33.16 17.02 60.21
N THR A 185 33.71 17.32 59.03
CA THR A 185 35.07 17.92 58.93
C THR A 185 35.42 18.40 57.52
N LYS A 186 35.91 19.65 57.47
CA LYS A 186 36.55 20.37 56.34
C LYS A 186 35.67 20.73 55.13
N SER A 187 35.11 21.93 55.24
CA SER A 187 34.58 22.76 54.16
C SER A 187 35.68 23.11 53.13
N ILE A 188 35.91 22.23 52.16
CA ILE A 188 36.41 22.61 50.84
C ILE A 188 35.54 21.85 49.84
N TRP A 189 34.45 22.48 49.42
CA TRP A 189 33.56 21.95 48.40
C TRP A 189 33.84 22.69 47.08
N PRO A 190 33.98 22.00 45.94
CA PRO A 190 33.90 22.64 44.63
C PRO A 190 32.40 22.77 44.29
N PHE A 191 31.76 23.83 44.81
CA PHE A 191 30.43 24.26 44.31
C PHE A 191 30.43 24.39 42.78
N ASP A 192 31.58 24.69 42.20
CA ASP A 192 31.83 24.71 40.77
C ASP A 192 31.45 23.38 40.11
N GLN A 193 31.78 22.22 40.68
CA GLN A 193 31.57 20.92 40.05
C GLN A 193 30.08 20.52 39.99
N LEU A 194 29.31 20.92 41.01
CA LEU A 194 27.87 20.74 41.04
C LEU A 194 27.16 21.79 40.19
N SER A 195 27.71 23.00 40.08
CA SER A 195 27.24 24.03 39.16
C SER A 195 27.49 23.65 37.69
N GLU A 196 28.61 23.01 37.38
CA GLU A 196 28.96 22.54 36.04
C GLU A 196 28.14 21.31 35.65
N LEU A 197 27.90 20.39 36.58
CA LEU A 197 26.91 19.32 36.40
C LEU A 197 25.50 19.89 36.19
N TRP A 198 25.14 20.91 36.96
CA TRP A 198 23.82 21.53 36.83
C TRP A 198 23.67 22.26 35.50
N LYS A 199 24.69 23.00 35.04
CA LYS A 199 24.72 23.62 33.71
C LYS A 199 24.68 22.58 32.59
N ALA A 200 25.34 21.44 32.76
CA ALA A 200 25.34 20.35 31.77
C ALA A 200 23.98 19.66 31.65
N ILE A 201 23.18 19.63 32.73
CA ILE A 201 21.89 18.94 32.77
C ILE A 201 20.70 19.92 32.61
N SER A 202 20.90 21.21 32.88
CA SER A 202 19.92 22.29 32.69
C SER A 202 19.22 22.30 31.32
N PRO A 203 19.92 22.13 30.17
CA PRO A 203 19.26 22.11 28.86
C PRO A 203 18.36 20.88 28.62
N HIS A 204 18.51 19.82 29.43
CA HIS A 204 17.79 18.54 29.31
C HIS A 204 16.56 18.43 30.23
N LEU A 205 16.42 19.34 31.21
CA LEU A 205 15.25 19.44 32.10
C LEU A 205 14.16 20.39 31.59
N SER A 206 14.41 21.01 30.43
CA SER A 206 13.55 21.99 29.74
C SER A 206 12.10 21.56 29.48
N PRO A 207 11.73 20.27 29.34
CA PRO A 207 10.31 19.92 29.18
C PRO A 207 9.50 20.18 30.47
N LEU A 208 10.13 20.20 31.65
CA LEU A 208 9.44 20.37 32.94
C LEU A 208 9.27 21.84 33.35
N SER A 209 10.01 22.80 32.76
CA SER A 209 9.84 24.23 33.06
C SER A 209 8.52 24.80 32.54
N ASN A 210 7.94 24.18 31.51
CA ASN A 210 6.64 24.59 30.96
C ASN A 210 5.48 24.33 31.93
N ILE A 211 5.59 23.34 32.83
CA ILE A 211 4.56 23.01 33.82
C ILE A 211 4.53 24.04 34.96
N VAL A 212 5.69 24.57 35.37
CA VAL A 212 5.79 25.61 36.41
C VAL A 212 5.35 26.98 35.87
N SER A 213 5.62 27.26 34.60
CA SER A 213 5.16 28.47 33.89
C SER A 213 3.63 28.56 33.80
N MET A 214 2.94 27.43 33.51
CA MET A 214 1.48 27.41 33.48
C MET A 214 0.83 27.60 34.86
N LEU A 215 1.44 27.09 35.93
CA LEU A 215 0.97 27.30 37.30
C LEU A 215 1.11 28.76 37.74
N ASN A 216 2.16 29.46 37.30
CA ASN A 216 2.36 30.88 37.60
C ASN A 216 1.41 31.79 36.82
N ASN A 217 1.07 31.44 35.58
CA ASN A 217 0.11 32.21 34.78
C ASN A 217 -1.33 32.09 35.27
N HIS A 218 -1.72 30.96 35.89
CA HIS A 218 -3.07 30.81 36.43
C HIS A 218 -3.31 31.68 37.68
N VAL A 219 -2.28 31.98 38.46
CA VAL A 219 -2.32 32.86 39.64
C VAL A 219 -2.34 34.35 39.25
N SER A 220 -1.79 34.72 38.09
CA SER A 220 -1.82 36.10 37.62
C SER A 220 -3.19 36.54 37.06
N MET A 221 -4.02 35.61 36.58
CA MET A 221 -5.37 35.91 36.10
C MET A 221 -6.42 36.03 37.22
N THR A 222 -6.16 35.46 38.40
CA THR A 222 -7.05 35.60 39.58
C THR A 222 -6.79 36.87 40.39
N ASN A 223 -5.65 37.55 40.19
CA ASN A 223 -5.34 38.81 40.85
C ASN A 223 -5.83 40.07 40.10
N SER A 224 -6.38 39.90 38.88
CA SER A 224 -6.91 41.00 38.06
C SER A 224 -8.40 41.30 38.30
N GLY A 225 -9.06 40.59 39.22
CA GLY A 225 -10.49 40.74 39.54
C GLY A 225 -10.84 41.55 40.78
N VAL A 226 -9.86 42.06 41.54
CA VAL A 226 -10.10 42.70 42.86
C VAL A 226 -9.63 44.17 42.91
N SER A 227 -9.69 44.90 41.79
CA SER A 227 -9.39 46.35 41.77
C SER A 227 -10.48 47.20 41.11
N MET A 228 -11.75 46.82 41.29
CA MET A 228 -12.90 47.67 40.93
C MET A 228 -13.98 47.61 42.02
N ALA A 229 -13.61 47.91 43.26
CA ALA A 229 -14.53 48.40 44.28
C ALA A 229 -13.70 49.22 45.29
N SER A 230 -14.14 50.47 45.53
CA SER A 230 -13.60 51.47 46.45
C SER A 230 -12.77 52.59 45.82
N THR A 231 -13.44 53.41 45.01
CA THR A 231 -13.26 54.87 45.09
C THR A 231 -14.62 55.47 45.45
N LEU A 232 -14.70 56.01 46.67
CA LEU A 232 -15.83 56.66 47.37
C LEU A 232 -16.95 55.76 47.90
#